data_AF-A0A336N716-F1
#
_entry.id   AF-A0A336N716-F1
#
_cell.length_a   1.000
_cell.length_b   1.000
_cell.length_c   1.000
_cell.angle_alpha   90.00
_cell.angle_beta   90.00
_cell.angle_gamma   90.00
#
_symmetry.space_group_name_H-M   'P 1'
#
loop_
_entity.id
_entity.type
_entity.pdbx_description
1 polymer ?
#
loop_
_entity_poly.entity_id
_entity_poly.type
_entity_poly.pdbx_seq_one_letter_code
_entity_poly.pdbx_strand_id
1 'polypeptide(L)'
;MVPYSEEKTTLDYLAAHGYPLILVTSGRLGSINHTLLSLEACAQRKISVEALIYNLYPPTDELITQDTQQYLRGYLAKRFSTTKFMLMDKIDF
;
A
#
# COMPACT_ATOMS: atom_id res chain seq x y z
N MET A 1 -1.65 -9.92 2.96
CA MET A 1 -0.90 -11.18 2.73
C MET A 1 -1.89 -12.18 2.18
N VAL A 2 -1.74 -12.59 0.91
CA VAL A 2 -2.67 -13.49 0.23
C VAL A 2 -1.93 -14.80 -0.07
N PRO A 3 -2.45 -15.97 0.32
CA PRO A 3 -1.83 -17.25 0.01
C PRO A 3 -1.93 -17.56 -1.50
N TYR A 4 -0.87 -18.13 -2.07
CA TYR A 4 -0.91 -18.74 -3.42
C TYR A 4 -0.63 -20.25 -3.39
N SER A 5 -0.17 -20.77 -2.25
CA SER A 5 -0.12 -22.19 -1.91
C SER A 5 -0.43 -22.36 -0.42
N GLU A 6 -0.52 -23.61 0.05
CA GLU A 6 -0.78 -23.92 1.47
C GLU A 6 0.30 -23.35 2.41
N GLU A 7 1.53 -23.18 1.92
CA GLU A 7 2.68 -22.77 2.73
C GLU A 7 3.21 -21.36 2.40
N LYS A 8 2.78 -20.76 1.28
CA LYS A 8 3.37 -19.51 0.76
C LYS A 8 2.34 -18.47 0.37
N THR A 9 2.71 -17.22 0.62
CA THR A 9 1.96 -16.00 0.28
C THR A 9 2.65 -15.22 -0.82
N THR A 10 1.92 -14.34 -1.51
CA THR A 10 2.48 -13.50 -2.59
C THR A 10 3.73 -12.72 -2.14
N LEU A 11 3.83 -12.33 -0.86
CA LEU A 11 5.02 -11.68 -0.33
C LEU A 11 6.24 -12.61 -0.28
N ASP A 12 6.05 -13.90 -0.01
CA ASP A 12 7.13 -14.89 -0.01
C ASP A 12 7.69 -15.08 -1.43
N TYR A 13 6.83 -14.99 -2.44
CA TYR A 13 7.27 -14.98 -3.83
C TYR A 13 8.12 -13.75 -4.16
N LEU A 14 7.67 -12.55 -3.77
CA LEU A 14 8.42 -11.32 -3.99
C LEU A 14 9.78 -11.33 -3.26
N ALA A 15 9.79 -11.78 -2.01
CA ALA A 15 11.01 -11.88 -1.21
C ALA A 15 12.02 -12.87 -1.82
N ALA A 16 11.56 -14.03 -2.30
CA ALA A 16 12.43 -15.03 -2.92
C ALA A 16 13.10 -14.54 -4.22
N HIS A 17 12.45 -13.62 -4.95
CA HIS A 17 12.96 -13.10 -6.22
C HIS A 17 13.59 -11.70 -6.12
N GLY A 18 13.48 -11.05 -4.95
CA GLY A 18 13.98 -9.69 -4.74
C GLY A 18 13.23 -8.63 -5.54
N TYR A 19 11.96 -8.86 -5.88
CA TYR A 19 11.18 -7.90 -6.67
C TYR A 19 10.65 -6.74 -5.82
N PRO A 20 10.69 -5.50 -6.33
CA PRO A 20 10.03 -4.38 -5.68
C PRO A 20 8.50 -4.50 -5.80
N LEU A 21 7.79 -3.89 -4.86
CA LEU A 21 6.33 -3.88 -4.78
C LEU A 21 5.79 -2.47 -5.05
N ILE A 22 4.72 -2.39 -5.84
CA ILE A 22 3.79 -1.26 -5.83
C ILE A 22 2.57 -1.68 -5.02
N LEU A 23 2.31 -0.99 -3.91
CA LEU A 23 1.16 -1.24 -3.05
C LEU A 23 0.02 -0.29 -3.44
N VAL A 24 -1.19 -0.80 -3.64
CA VAL A 24 -2.37 0.01 -3.97
C VAL A 24 -3.34 0.00 -2.79
N THR A 25 -3.81 1.17 -2.38
CA THR A 25 -4.81 1.35 -1.32
C THR A 25 -5.88 2.37 -1.72
N SER A 26 -6.89 2.59 -0.88
CA SER A 26 -8.02 3.51 -1.14
C SER A 26 -8.45 4.22 0.16
N GLY A 27 -9.35 5.19 0.08
CA GLY A 27 -9.90 5.92 1.23
C GLY A 27 -11.08 5.28 1.96
N ARG A 28 -11.34 3.98 1.76
CA ARG A 28 -12.43 3.28 2.47
C ARG A 28 -12.16 3.20 3.97
N LEU A 29 -13.20 3.26 4.80
CA LEU A 29 -13.08 3.01 6.24
C LEU A 29 -12.36 1.67 6.50
N GLY A 30 -11.37 1.68 7.40
CA GLY A 30 -10.54 0.53 7.74
C GLY A 30 -9.32 0.29 6.83
N SER A 31 -9.27 0.90 5.63
CA SER A 31 -8.15 0.75 4.69
C SER A 31 -6.81 1.19 5.27
N ILE A 32 -6.80 2.20 6.14
CA ILE A 32 -5.60 2.74 6.77
C ILE A 32 -4.84 1.65 7.54
N ASN A 33 -5.54 0.88 8.37
CA ASN A 33 -4.93 -0.19 9.14
C ASN A 33 -4.37 -1.29 8.22
N HIS A 34 -5.14 -1.71 7.22
CA HIS A 34 -4.67 -2.69 6.24
C HIS A 34 -3.45 -2.23 5.46
N THR A 35 -3.38 -0.94 5.13
CA THR A 35 -2.22 -0.34 4.45
C THR A 35 -0.99 -0.39 5.35
N LEU A 36 -1.12 0.04 6.61
CA LEU A 36 -0.02 0.04 7.58
C LEU A 36 0.48 -1.37 7.88
N LEU A 37 -0.42 -2.33 8.11
CA LEU A 37 -0.06 -3.73 8.32
C LEU A 37 0.65 -4.32 7.11
N SER A 38 0.24 -3.95 5.89
CA SER A 38 0.90 -4.39 4.66
C SER A 38 2.30 -3.78 4.51
N LEU A 39 2.48 -2.50 4.83
CA LEU A 39 3.77 -1.83 4.83
C LEU A 39 4.73 -2.45 5.86
N GLU A 40 4.27 -2.67 7.10
CA GLU A 40 5.07 -3.33 8.14
C GLU A 40 5.45 -4.76 7.74
N ALA A 41 4.54 -5.52 7.12
CA ALA A 41 4.84 -6.85 6.61
C ALA A 41 5.91 -6.85 5.51
N CYS A 42 5.93 -5.82 4.66
CA CYS A 42 6.98 -5.63 3.64
C CYS A 42 8.31 -5.28 4.29
N ALA A 43 8.31 -4.35 5.26
CA ALA A 43 9.52 -3.96 5.99
C ALA A 43 10.16 -5.15 6.73
N GLN A 44 9.36 -5.94 7.44
CA GLN A 44 9.82 -7.14 8.15
C GLN A 44 10.46 -8.17 7.21
N ARG A 45 9.95 -8.29 5.98
CA ARG A 45 10.45 -9.21 4.95
C ARG A 45 11.51 -8.59 4.03
N LYS A 46 11.93 -7.36 4.30
CA LYS A 46 12.89 -6.59 3.48
C LYS A 46 12.45 -6.46 2.01
N ILE A 47 11.14 -6.37 1.77
CA ILE A 47 10.59 -6.13 0.43
C ILE A 47 10.60 -4.61 0.20
N SER A 48 11.27 -4.17 -0.86
CA SER A 48 11.27 -2.77 -1.25
C SER A 48 9.89 -2.37 -1.77
N VAL A 49 9.29 -1.35 -1.16
CA VAL A 49 8.05 -0.75 -1.68
C VAL A 49 8.45 0.44 -2.53
N GLU A 50 8.41 0.27 -3.85
CA GLU A 50 8.75 1.33 -4.81
C GLU A 50 7.72 2.47 -4.75
N ALA A 51 6.44 2.11 -4.61
CA ALA A 51 5.37 3.09 -4.51
C ALA A 51 4.16 2.61 -3.70
N LEU A 52 3.50 3.58 -3.07
CA LEU A 52 2.13 3.47 -2.58
C LEU A 52 1.22 4.30 -3.50
N ILE A 53 0.32 3.61 -4.21
CA ILE A 53 -0.73 4.24 -5.01
C ILE A 53 -1.98 4.37 -4.13
N TYR A 54 -2.48 5.59 -4.03
CA TYR A 54 -3.73 5.91 -3.38
C TYR A 54 -4.81 6.08 -4.44
N ASN A 55 -5.65 5.06 -4.59
CA ASN A 55 -6.72 4.99 -5.55
C ASN A 55 -7.95 5.76 -5.04
N LEU A 56 -8.34 6.80 -5.78
CA LEU A 56 -9.48 7.66 -5.49
C LEU A 56 -10.80 7.13 -6.08
N TYR A 57 -10.78 5.96 -6.73
CA TYR A 57 -11.95 5.36 -7.37
C TYR A 57 -12.29 3.95 -6.82
N PRO A 58 -13.56 3.63 -6.55
CA PRO A 58 -14.71 4.54 -6.57
C PRO A 58 -14.61 5.60 -5.47
N PRO A 59 -15.26 6.77 -5.63
CA PRO A 59 -15.30 7.78 -4.59
C PRO A 59 -15.86 7.21 -3.28
N THR A 60 -15.25 7.61 -2.18
CA THR A 60 -15.64 7.23 -0.82
C THR A 60 -15.86 8.49 0.01
N ASP A 61 -16.14 8.33 1.30
CA ASP A 61 -16.23 9.46 2.22
C ASP A 61 -15.00 10.39 2.10
N GLU A 62 -15.24 11.66 1.80
CA GLU A 62 -14.17 12.62 1.49
C GLU A 62 -13.27 12.91 2.68
N LEU A 63 -13.84 12.98 3.91
CA LEU A 63 -13.08 13.23 5.12
C LEU A 63 -12.15 12.06 5.42
N ILE A 64 -12.67 10.83 5.39
CA ILE A 64 -11.86 9.62 5.60
C ILE A 64 -10.75 9.53 4.55
N THR A 65 -11.07 9.88 3.30
CA THR A 65 -10.12 9.87 2.18
C THR A 65 -8.97 10.85 2.43
N GLN A 66 -9.28 12.10 2.76
CA GLN A 66 -8.29 13.15 3.01
C GLN A 66 -7.42 12.83 4.24
N ASP A 67 -8.04 12.45 5.36
CA ASP A 67 -7.34 12.12 6.61
C ASP A 67 -6.40 10.92 6.42
N THR A 68 -6.89 9.87 5.75
CA THR A 68 -6.07 8.67 5.47
C THR A 68 -4.91 9.02 4.54
N GLN A 69 -5.14 9.80 3.49
CA GLN A 69 -4.09 10.25 2.59
C GLN A 69 -3.03 11.07 3.34
N GLN A 70 -3.43 12.04 4.17
CA GLN A 70 -2.50 12.88 4.93
C GLN A 70 -1.66 12.04 5.89
N TYR A 71 -2.30 11.12 6.62
CA TYR A 71 -1.61 10.23 7.54
C TYR A 71 -0.57 9.36 6.82
N LEU A 72 -0.96 8.71 5.72
CA LEU A 72 -0.08 7.80 4.98
C LEU A 72 1.13 8.54 4.39
N ARG A 73 0.96 9.77 3.88
CA ARG A 73 2.09 10.61 3.43
C ARG A 73 3.08 10.86 4.56
N GLY A 74 2.59 11.25 5.74
CA GLY A 74 3.44 11.49 6.92
C GLY A 74 4.14 10.22 7.42
N TYR A 75 3.45 9.08 7.38
CA TYR A 75 4.00 7.79 7.78
C TYR A 75 5.11 7.31 6.83
N LEU A 76 4.90 7.41 5.50
CA LEU A 76 5.93 7.06 4.52
C LEU A 76 7.16 7.96 4.65
N ALA A 77 7.00 9.27 4.81
CA ALA A 77 8.13 10.19 4.96
C ALA A 77 9.03 9.82 6.16
N LYS A 78 8.46 9.24 7.23
CA LYS A 78 9.19 8.84 8.44
C LYS A 78 9.83 7.46 8.34
N ARG A 79 9.18 6.49 7.68
CA ARG A 79 9.57 5.06 7.74
C ARG A 79 9.96 4.43 6.40
N PHE A 80 9.56 5.05 5.29
CA PHE A 80 9.72 4.56 3.92
C PHE A 80 10.13 5.72 3.00
N SER A 81 11.23 6.40 3.34
CA SER A 81 11.63 7.68 2.71
C SER A 81 11.91 7.59 1.21
N THR A 82 12.17 6.40 0.68
CA THR A 82 12.38 6.15 -0.76
C THR A 82 11.10 5.77 -1.49
N THR A 83 10.01 5.44 -0.79
CA THR A 83 8.75 5.01 -1.40
C THR A 83 7.99 6.22 -1.95
N LYS A 84 7.63 6.15 -3.24
CA LYS A 84 6.83 7.18 -3.91
C LYS A 84 5.38 7.11 -3.45
N PHE A 85 4.75 8.27 -3.21
CA PHE A 85 3.30 8.35 -3.00
C PHE A 85 2.64 8.91 -4.26
N MET A 86 1.74 8.14 -4.87
CA MET A 86 1.04 8.51 -6.11
C MET A 86 -0.46 8.52 -5.90
N LEU A 87 -1.15 9.48 -6.51
CA LEU A 87 -2.60 9.48 -6.60
C LEU A 87 -3.01 8.80 -7.91
N MET A 88 -4.08 8.01 -7.87
CA MET A 88 -4.70 7.46 -9.07
C MET A 88 -6.16 7.89 -9.12
N ASP A 89 -6.47 8.71 -10.12
CA ASP A 89 -7.81 9.15 -10.43
C ASP A 89 -8.57 8.07 -11.21
N LYS A 90 -9.87 8.29 -11.40
CA LYS A 90 -10.70 7.45 -12.27
C LYS A 90 -10.15 7.48 -13.70
N ILE A 91 -10.01 6.31 -14.31
CA ILE A 91 -9.67 6.15 -15.72
C ILE A 91 -10.97 5.86 -16.49
N ASP A 92 -11.32 6.74 -17.42
CA ASP A 92 -12.41 6.52 -18.37
C ASP A 92 -11.81 5.86 -19.64
N PHE A 93 -12.42 4.74 -20.09
CA PHE A 93 -12.03 3.98 -21.29
C PHE A 93 -13.04 4.18 -22.41
#